data_AF-A0A966APU4-F1
#
_entry.id   AF-A0A966APU4-F1
#
_cell.length_a   1.000
_cell.length_b   1.000
_cell.length_c   1.000
_cell.angle_alpha   90.00
_cell.angle_beta   90.00
_cell.angle_gamma   90.00
#
_symmetry.space_group_name_H-M   'P 1'
#
loop_
_entity.id
_entity.type
_entity.pdbx_description
1 polymer ?
#
loop_
_entity_poly.entity_id
_entity_poly.type
_entity_poly.pdbx_seq_one_letter_code
_entity_poly.pdbx_strand_id
1 'polypeptide(L)' 'DDNLDSVMCRSLLSVDWQGYVYDCDFNQMLGLPMRVNGSPRVHLSELIHVDLEGRAITVRAHCYACTAGQGSSCGGALS' A
#
# COMPACT_ATOMS: atom_id res chain seq x y z
N ASP A 1 3.40 -4.27 18.87
CA ASP A 1 2.70 -3.17 18.18
C ASP A 1 3.64 -2.18 17.52
N ASP A 2 4.82 -1.91 18.10
CA ASP A 2 5.79 -0.91 17.62
C ASP A 2 6.15 -0.94 16.12
N ASN A 3 6.18 -2.12 15.50
CA ASN A 3 6.54 -2.27 14.08
C ASN A 3 5.36 -2.10 13.12
N LEU A 4 4.11 -2.13 13.61
CA LEU A 4 2.94 -2.00 12.75
C LEU A 4 2.76 -0.56 12.29
N ASP A 5 3.05 0.41 13.14
CA ASP A 5 2.89 1.83 12.84
C ASP A 5 3.85 2.34 11.76
N SER A 6 4.98 1.65 11.57
CA SER A 6 5.99 1.99 10.56
C SER A 6 5.74 1.36 9.18
N VAL A 7 4.69 0.54 9.02
CA VAL A 7 4.37 -0.08 7.73
C VAL A 7 3.83 0.96 6.75
N MET A 8 4.57 1.22 5.68
CA MET A 8 4.25 2.28 4.71
C MET A 8 2.85 2.14 4.09
N CYS A 9 2.36 0.91 3.89
CA CYS A 9 1.07 0.65 3.25
C CYS A 9 -0.13 1.04 4.14
N ARG A 10 0.09 1.59 5.35
CA ARG A 10 -0.95 2.14 6.24
C ARG A 10 -1.30 3.59 5.95
N SER A 11 -0.35 4.37 5.45
CA SER A 11 -0.48 5.81 5.27
C SER A 11 -0.21 6.26 3.83
N LEU A 12 0.23 5.35 2.96
CA LEU A 12 0.49 5.61 1.56
C LEU A 12 -0.51 4.88 0.67
N LEU A 13 -0.74 5.47 -0.50
CA LEU A 13 -1.44 4.89 -1.63
C LEU A 13 -0.58 5.10 -2.86
N SER A 14 -0.45 4.07 -3.70
CA SER A 14 0.20 4.19 -5.00
C SER A 14 -0.82 4.06 -6.12
N VAL A 15 -0.64 4.83 -7.19
CA VAL A 15 -1.53 4.84 -8.35
C VAL A 15 -0.67 4.70 -9.59
N ASP A 16 -1.00 3.73 -10.45
CA ASP A 16 -0.31 3.57 -11.73
C ASP A 16 -0.76 4.60 -12.77
N TRP A 17 -0.04 4.65 -13.89
CA TRP A 17 -0.32 5.59 -14.98
C TRP A 17 -1.69 5.37 -15.65
N GLN A 18 -2.32 4.21 -15.43
CA GLN A 18 -3.66 3.89 -15.92
C GLN A 18 -4.74 4.20 -14.87
N GLY A 19 -4.35 4.72 -13.70
CA GLY A 19 -5.25 5.10 -12.62
C GLY A 19 -5.64 3.97 -11.67
N TYR A 20 -5.01 2.79 -11.72
CA TYR A 20 -5.32 1.71 -10.78
C TYR A 20 -4.54 1.85 -9.49
N VAL A 21 -5.19 1.45 -8.39
CA VAL A 21 -4.74 1.77 -7.04
C VAL A 21 -4.14 0.55 -6.36
N TYR A 22 -3.07 0.80 -5.60
CA TYR A 22 -2.31 -0.17 -4.83
C TYR A 22 -2.12 0.36 -3.41
N ASP A 23 -2.10 -0.53 -2.42
CA ASP A 23 -1.94 -0.14 -1.01
C ASP A 23 -0.55 0.48 -0.72
N CYS A 24 0.45 0.30 -1.61
CA CYS A 24 1.77 0.91 -1.55
C CYS A 24 2.54 0.70 -2.87
N ASP A 25 3.66 1.38 -3.05
CA ASP A 25 4.54 1.28 -4.23
C ASP A 25 5.14 -0.13 -4.42
N PHE A 26 5.48 -0.85 -3.35
CA PHE A 26 5.86 -2.25 -3.43
C PHE A 26 4.75 -3.14 -3.97
N ASN A 27 3.51 -2.90 -3.53
CA ASN A 27 2.37 -3.62 -4.05
C ASN A 27 2.18 -3.32 -5.55
N GLN A 28 2.43 -2.08 -5.99
CA GLN A 28 2.46 -1.74 -7.41
C GLN A 28 3.58 -2.46 -8.17
N MET A 29 4.81 -2.45 -7.66
CA MET A 29 5.97 -3.12 -8.26
C MET A 29 5.75 -4.64 -8.41
N LEU A 30 5.02 -5.25 -7.48
CA LEU A 30 4.70 -6.67 -7.48
C LEU A 30 3.37 -7.01 -8.20
N GLY A 31 2.67 -6.02 -8.75
CA GLY A 31 1.38 -6.24 -9.42
C GLY A 31 0.27 -6.75 -8.48
N LEU A 32 0.24 -6.26 -7.25
CA LEU A 32 -0.72 -6.58 -6.19
C LEU A 32 -1.74 -5.45 -6.01
N PRO A 33 -2.77 -5.35 -6.86
CA PRO A 33 -3.74 -4.26 -6.80
C PRO A 33 -4.55 -4.26 -5.51
N MET A 34 -4.96 -3.07 -5.09
CA MET A 34 -5.93 -2.89 -4.00
C MET A 34 -7.27 -3.55 -4.39
N ARG A 35 -7.89 -4.24 -3.43
CA ARG A 35 -9.15 -4.98 -3.63
C ARG A 35 -10.32 -4.39 -2.85
N VAL A 36 -11.15 -3.55 -3.45
CA VAL A 36 -12.31 -2.94 -2.78
C VAL A 36 -13.60 -3.67 -3.18
N ASN A 37 -14.44 -3.99 -2.19
CA ASN A 37 -15.76 -4.62 -2.38
C ASN A 37 -15.75 -5.88 -3.27
N GLY A 38 -14.72 -6.71 -3.14
CA GLY A 38 -14.56 -7.94 -3.94
C GLY A 38 -13.98 -7.72 -5.35
N SER A 39 -13.82 -6.46 -5.78
CA SER A 39 -13.21 -6.14 -7.07
C SER A 39 -11.75 -6.61 -7.12
N PRO A 40 -11.30 -7.21 -8.24
CA PRO A 40 -9.92 -7.66 -8.38
C PRO A 40 -8.91 -6.52 -8.55
N ARG A 41 -9.36 -5.33 -8.98
CA ARG A 41 -8.57 -4.09 -9.11
C ARG A 41 -9.52 -2.91 -9.03
N VAL A 42 -9.03 -1.76 -8.57
CA VAL A 42 -9.86 -0.57 -8.36
C VAL A 42 -9.22 0.60 -9.08
N HIS A 43 -10.00 1.34 -9.85
CA HIS A 43 -9.57 2.58 -10.46
C HIS A 43 -9.79 3.75 -9.49
N LEU A 44 -8.93 4.76 -9.52
CA LEU A 44 -8.97 5.92 -8.61
C LEU A 44 -10.33 6.64 -8.62
N SER A 45 -10.99 6.68 -9.78
CA SER A 45 -12.33 7.28 -9.91
C SER A 45 -13.40 6.57 -9.07
N GLU A 46 -13.21 5.30 -8.75
CA GLU A 46 -14.13 4.50 -7.94
C GLU A 46 -13.92 4.73 -6.44
N LEU A 47 -12.82 5.38 -6.04
CA LEU A 47 -12.46 5.60 -4.63
C LEU A 47 -12.93 6.95 -4.05
N ILE A 48 -13.41 7.87 -4.89
CA ILE A 48 -13.75 9.25 -4.49
C ILE A 48 -14.77 9.31 -3.34
N HIS A 49 -15.61 8.28 -3.21
CA HIS A 49 -16.65 8.19 -2.18
C HIS A 49 -16.48 6.96 -1.27
N VAL A 50 -15.30 6.35 -1.26
CA VAL A 50 -15.00 5.17 -0.46
C VAL A 50 -14.17 5.59 0.74
N ASP A 51 -14.65 5.27 1.94
CA ASP A 51 -13.83 5.37 3.14
C ASP A 51 -12.82 4.21 3.16
N LEU A 52 -11.54 4.56 3.27
CA LEU A 52 -10.42 3.62 3.29
C LEU A 52 -9.87 3.42 4.70
N GLU A 53 -10.34 4.18 5.69
CA GLU A 53 -9.89 4.06 7.07
C GLU A 53 -10.28 2.69 7.65
N GLY A 54 -9.35 2.07 8.39
CA GLY A 54 -9.57 0.76 9.01
C GLY A 54 -9.69 -0.43 8.03
N ARG A 55 -9.56 -0.17 6.72
CA ARG A 55 -9.65 -1.21 5.67
C ARG A 55 -8.45 -2.17 5.73
N ALA A 56 -8.69 -3.43 5.38
CA ALA A 56 -7.63 -4.41 5.23
C ALA A 56 -6.71 -4.07 4.04
N ILE A 57 -5.40 -4.17 4.28
CA ILE A 57 -4.34 -3.97 3.29
C ILE A 57 -3.96 -5.32 2.67
N THR A 58 -3.60 -5.33 1.38
CA THR A 58 -3.06 -6.52 0.72
C THR A 58 -1.64 -6.77 1.23
N VAL A 59 -1.47 -7.82 2.05
CA VAL A 59 -0.17 -8.20 2.63
C VAL A 59 0.45 -9.43 1.96
N ARG A 60 1.80 -9.45 1.95
CA ARG A 60 2.66 -10.55 1.45
C ARG A 60 3.98 -10.54 2.22
N ALA A 61 4.88 -11.48 1.89
CA ALA A 61 6.16 -11.63 2.58
C ALA A 61 7.04 -10.36 2.57
N HIS A 62 6.97 -9.51 1.55
CA HIS A 62 7.75 -8.26 1.48
C HIS A 62 7.33 -7.23 2.54
N CYS A 63 6.11 -7.32 3.08
CA CYS A 63 5.65 -6.44 4.15
C CYS A 63 6.48 -6.63 5.43
N TYR A 64 7.00 -7.84 5.69
CA TYR A 64 7.91 -8.09 6.81
C TYR A 64 9.29 -7.42 6.62
N ALA A 65 9.73 -7.25 5.38
CA ALA A 65 10.93 -6.46 5.08
C ALA A 65 10.65 -4.95 5.27
N CYS A 66 9.44 -4.49 4.97
CA CYS A 66 9.03 -3.10 5.21
C CYS A 66 8.94 -2.76 6.70
N THR A 67 8.45 -3.69 7.55
CA THR A 67 8.42 -3.51 9.01
C THR A 67 9.81 -3.38 9.64
N ALA A 68 10.85 -3.90 8.99
CA ALA A 68 12.22 -3.86 9.50
C ALA A 68 12.93 -2.50 9.29
N GLY A 69 12.21 -1.46 8.82
CA GLY A 69 12.78 -0.13 8.60
C GLY A 69 13.68 -0.01 7.37
N GLN A 70 13.62 -0.98 6.45
CA GLN A 70 14.36 -0.97 5.17
C GLN A 70 13.42 -1.00 3.95
N GLY A 71 12.18 -0.48 4.12
CA GLY A 71 11.27 -0.25 3.00
C GLY A 71 11.84 0.78 2.03
N SER A 72 11.62 0.60 0.73
CA SER A 72 12.23 1.35 -0.38
C SER A 72 11.64 2.75 -0.59
N SER A 73 11.40 3.51 0.48
CA SER A 73 11.14 4.93 0.31
C SER A 73 12.47 5.67 0.39
N CYS A 74 12.74 6.54 -0.59
CA CYS A 74 13.91 7.42 -0.67
C CYS A 74 13.97 8.47 0.47
N GLY A 75 13.74 8.07 1.72
CA GLY A 75 13.73 8.90 2.92
C GLY A 75 14.66 8.33 3.98
N GLY A 76 15.96 8.28 3.68
CA GLY A 76 17.04 8.22 4.66
C GLY A 76 17.04 7.02 5.61
N ALA A 77 18.02 6.13 5.43
CA ALA A 77 18.68 5.55 6.60
C ALA A 77 19.21 6.73 7.43
N LEU A 78 18.47 7.16 8.45
CA LEU A 78 19.00 8.11 9.41
C LEU A 78 19.96 7.36 10.34
N SER A 79 21.18 7.89 10.32
CA SER A 79 22.27 7.77 11.29
C SER A 79 21.85 7.59 12.74
#